data_AF-A0A537IU71-F1
#
_entry.id   AF-A0A537IU71-F1
#
_cell.length_a   1.000
_cell.length_b   1.000
_cell.length_c   1.000
_cell.angle_alpha   90.00
_cell.angle_beta   90.00
_cell.angle_gamma   90.00
#
_symmetry.space_group_name_H-M   'P 1'
#
loop_
_entity.id
_entity.type
_entity.pdbx_description
1 polymer ?
#
loop_
_entity_poly.entity_id
_entity_poly.type
_entity_poly.pdbx_seq_one_letter_code
_entity_poly.pdbx_strand_id
1 'polypeptide(L)' 'MQELKHLSLVELIDLLALQTGDYMKMLKAGASKEQLQICRGLMTHIQVEIESRRANQRSRGPGLSEGKDLKTGKDKPWT' A
#
# COMPACT_ATOMS: atom_id res chain seq x y z
N MET A 1 -4.23 -0.16 17.31
CA MET A 1 -4.01 -1.30 16.38
C MET A 1 -2.54 -1.47 16.07
N GLN A 2 -1.78 -2.11 16.98
CA GLN A 2 -0.38 -2.47 16.73
C GLN A 2 -0.24 -3.81 15.99
N GLU A 3 -1.30 -4.63 15.95
CA GLU A 3 -1.29 -6.00 15.43
C GLU A 3 -0.94 -6.11 13.94
N LEU A 4 -1.38 -5.16 13.10
CA LEU A 4 -1.09 -5.21 11.65
C LEU A 4 0.36 -4.86 11.31
N LYS A 5 1.08 -4.15 12.19
CA LYS A 5 2.45 -3.68 11.92
C LYS A 5 3.47 -4.82 11.87
N HIS A 6 3.17 -5.94 12.52
CA HIS A 6 4.06 -7.11 12.58
C HIS A 6 3.92 -8.05 11.37
N LEU A 7 2.81 -7.97 10.65
CA LEU A 7 2.57 -8.77 9.44
C LEU A 7 3.37 -8.21 8.27
N SER A 8 3.80 -9.05 7.34
CA SER A 8 4.35 -8.67 6.04
C SER A 8 3.26 -8.20 5.06
N LEU A 9 3.67 -7.63 3.91
CA LEU A 9 2.70 -7.20 2.89
C LEU A 9 1.90 -8.37 2.32
N VAL A 10 2.52 -9.54 2.15
CA VAL A 10 1.84 -10.75 1.66
C VAL A 10 0.82 -11.24 2.69
N GLU A 11 1.21 -11.33 3.96
CA GLU A 11 0.30 -11.73 5.04
C GLU A 11 -0.89 -10.77 5.20
N LEU A 12 -0.69 -9.46 4.98
CA LEU A 12 -1.80 -8.49 4.95
C LEU A 12 -2.77 -8.73 3.79
N ILE A 13 -2.25 -9.11 2.61
CA ILE A 13 -3.09 -9.44 1.44
C ILE A 13 -3.88 -10.73 1.71
N ASP A 14 -3.24 -11.75 2.26
CA ASP A 14 -3.89 -13.01 2.62
C ASP A 14 -4.96 -12.79 3.69
N LEU A 15 -4.66 -11.96 4.70
CA LEU A 15 -5.63 -11.57 5.72
C LEU A 15 -6.83 -10.83 5.12
N LEU A 16 -6.60 -9.91 4.16
CA LEU A 16 -7.69 -9.22 3.46
C LEU A 16 -8.57 -10.21 2.67
N ALA A 17 -7.96 -11.19 2.00
CA ALA A 17 -8.69 -12.22 1.27
C ALA A 17 -9.55 -13.07 2.21
N LEU A 18 -9.00 -13.46 3.37
CA LEU A 18 -9.73 -14.20 4.41
C LEU A 18 -10.94 -13.39 4.92
N GLN A 19 -10.73 -12.13 5.29
CA GLN A 19 -11.81 -11.26 5.77
C GLN A 19 -12.90 -11.03 4.71
N THR A 20 -12.50 -10.93 3.43
CA THR A 20 -13.46 -10.84 2.32
C THR A 20 -14.30 -12.11 2.20
N GLY A 21 -13.68 -13.28 2.36
CA GLY A 21 -14.38 -14.56 2.37
C GLY A 21 -15.38 -14.67 3.51
N ASP A 22 -15.00 -14.25 4.71
CA ASP A 22 -15.87 -14.27 5.87
C ASP A 22 -17.03 -13.26 5.75
N TYR A 23 -16.77 -12.06 5.21
CA TYR A 23 -17.82 -11.10 4.86
C TYR A 23 -18.88 -11.72 3.91
N MET A 24 -18.44 -12.46 2.89
CA MET A 24 -19.35 -13.14 1.96
C MET A 24 -20.16 -14.25 2.64
N LYS A 25 -19.56 -14.99 3.57
CA LYS A 25 -20.29 -15.98 4.38
C LYS A 25 -21.33 -15.30 5.28
N MET A 26 -20.97 -14.18 5.90
CA MET A 26 -21.89 -13.39 6.74
C MET A 26 -23.08 -12.87 5.94
N LEU A 27 -22.85 -12.37 4.72
CA LEU A 27 -23.95 -11.97 3.82
C LEU A 27 -24.89 -13.14 3.53
N LYS A 28 -24.37 -14.32 3.21
CA LYS A 28 -25.18 -15.52 2.95
C LYS A 28 -25.94 -16.00 4.18
N ALA A 29 -25.35 -15.84 5.37
CA ALA A 29 -25.95 -16.20 6.64
C ALA A 29 -26.99 -15.18 7.14
N GLY A 30 -27.20 -14.05 6.44
CA GLY A 30 -28.13 -13.01 6.87
C GLY A 30 -27.65 -12.22 8.09
N ALA A 31 -26.33 -12.04 8.23
CA ALA A 31 -25.74 -11.28 9.32
C ALA A 31 -26.32 -9.85 9.42
N SER A 32 -26.35 -9.31 10.64
CA SER A 32 -26.88 -7.97 10.86
C SER A 32 -26.01 -6.89 10.20
N LYS A 33 -26.63 -5.73 9.94
CA LYS A 33 -25.91 -4.58 9.39
C LYS A 33 -24.70 -4.18 10.25
N GLU A 34 -24.82 -4.27 11.58
CA GLU A 34 -23.75 -3.95 12.52
C GLU A 34 -22.58 -4.94 12.39
N GLN A 35 -22.88 -6.24 12.31
CA GLN A 35 -21.85 -7.27 12.10
C GLN A 35 -21.11 -7.07 10.77
N LEU A 36 -21.84 -6.77 9.70
CA LEU A 36 -21.25 -6.46 8.40
C LEU A 36 -20.41 -5.18 8.43
N GLN A 37 -20.83 -4.16 9.18
CA GLN A 37 -20.07 -2.92 9.36
C GLN A 37 -18.77 -3.14 10.13
N ILE A 38 -18.77 -3.97 11.18
CA ILE A 38 -17.56 -4.33 11.92
C ILE A 38 -16.56 -5.03 11.00
N CYS A 39 -17.01 -6.04 10.25
CA CYS A 39 -16.15 -6.76 9.30
C CYS A 39 -15.60 -5.82 8.21
N ARG A 40 -16.44 -4.94 7.65
CA ARG A 40 -16.03 -3.93 6.67
C ARG A 40 -15.02 -2.93 7.26
N GLY A 41 -15.16 -2.56 8.52
CA GLY A 41 -14.21 -1.73 9.24
C GLY A 41 -12.83 -2.38 9.27
N LEU A 42 -12.76 -3.65 9.68
CA LEU A 42 -11.49 -4.40 9.70
C LEU A 42 -10.84 -4.48 8.31
N MET A 43 -11.62 -4.79 7.27
CA MET A 43 -11.11 -4.83 5.89
C MET A 43 -10.54 -3.49 5.44
N THR A 44 -11.23 -2.38 5.74
CA THR A 44 -10.75 -1.03 5.42
C THR A 44 -9.41 -0.74 6.07
N HIS A 45 -9.22 -1.14 7.33
CA HIS A 45 -7.97 -0.92 8.05
C HIS A 45 -6.80 -1.71 7.43
N ILE A 46 -7.05 -2.96 7.02
CA ILE A 46 -6.04 -3.77 6.32
C ILE A 46 -5.68 -3.13 4.97
N GLN A 47 -6.66 -2.65 4.21
CA GLN A 47 -6.44 -1.97 2.93
C GLN A 47 -5.58 -0.71 3.08
N VAL A 48 -5.89 0.12 4.06
CA VAL A 48 -5.12 1.35 4.35
C VAL A 48 -3.65 1.02 4.68
N GLU A 49 -3.40 -0.03 5.47
CA GLU A 49 -2.04 -0.45 5.80
C GLU A 49 -1.28 -0.97 4.56
N ILE A 50 -1.94 -1.77 3.72
CA ILE A 50 -1.38 -2.25 2.43
C ILE A 50 -0.99 -1.06 1.54
N GLU A 51 -1.89 -0.08 1.39
CA GLU A 51 -1.65 1.10 0.56
C GLU A 51 -0.52 1.96 1.10
N SER A 52 -0.48 2.19 2.42
CA SER A 52 0.60 2.91 3.09
C SER A 52 1.97 2.30 2.80
N ARG A 53 2.08 0.96 2.89
CA ARG A 53 3.34 0.25 2.61
C ARG A 53 3.73 0.29 1.14
N ARG A 54 2.76 0.15 0.24
CA ARG A 54 3.00 0.27 -1.21
C ARG A 54 3.49 1.67 -1.57
N ALA A 55 2.92 2.71 -0.97
CA ALA A 55 3.37 4.08 -1.17
C ALA A 55 4.81 4.29 -0.65
N ASN A 56 5.16 3.73 0.51
CA ASN A 56 6.51 3.78 1.07
C ASN A 56 7.56 2.99 0.26
N GLN A 57 7.17 1.89 -0.37
CA GLN A 57 8.05 1.15 -1.28
C GLN A 57 8.30 1.91 -2.59
N ARG A 58 7.26 2.57 -3.13
CA ARG A 58 7.38 3.37 -4.37
C ARG A 58 8.25 4.62 -4.17
N SER A 59 8.17 5.25 -3.01
CA SER A 59 9.01 6.41 -2.66
C SER A 59 10.48 6.04 -2.39
N ARG A 60 10.80 4.75 -2.28
CA ARG A 60 12.18 4.23 -2.14
C ARG A 60 12.68 3.48 -3.38
N GLY A 61 12.04 3.68 -4.55
CA GLY A 61 12.53 3.17 -5.84
C GLY A 61 13.96 3.64 -6.15
N PRO A 62 14.69 2.91 -7.03
CA PRO A 62 16.15 3.00 -7.17
C PRO A 62 16.59 4.44 -7.45
N GLY A 63 17.61 4.88 -6.72
CA GLY A 63 18.11 6.24 -6.76
C GLY A 63 18.34 6.73 -8.18
N LEU A 64 17.80 7.91 -8.48
CA LEU A 64 18.45 8.80 -9.43
C LEU A 64 19.81 9.12 -8.83
N SER A 65 20.80 8.34 -9.25
CA SER A 65 22.21 8.58 -8.98
C SER A 65 22.56 9.97 -9.49
N GLU A 66 23.39 10.67 -8.71
CA GLU A 66 24.05 11.93 -9.01
C GLU A 66 24.18 12.23 -10.52
N GLY A 67 23.37 13.17 -11.01
CA GLY A 67 23.75 13.97 -12.17
C GLY A 67 24.75 15.02 -11.75
N LYS A 68 25.96 14.60 -11.34
CA LYS A 68 27.13 15.45 -11.44
C LYS A 68 27.63 15.36 -12.89
N ASP A 69 28.17 16.48 -13.36
CA ASP A 69 28.75 16.68 -14.70
C ASP A 69 27.78 17.02 -15.83
N LEU A 70 27.43 18.31 -15.92
CA LEU A 70 27.41 18.97 -17.22
C LEU A 70 28.33 20.19 -17.14
N LYS A 71 29.59 19.98 -17.55
CA LYS A 71 30.54 21.05 -17.89
C LYS A 71 29.83 22.00 -18.85
N THR A 72 29.61 23.24 -18.43
CA THR A 72 29.24 24.33 -19.34
C THR A 72 30.45 24.64 -20.19
N GLY A 73 30.58 23.91 -21.31
CA GLY A 73 31.40 24.34 -22.44
C GLY A 73 30.85 25.67 -22.91
N LYS A 74 31.48 26.77 -22.50
CA LYS A 74 31.28 28.06 -23.15
C LYS A 74 31.96 27.99 -24.50
N ASP A 75 31.15 27.73 -25.52
CA ASP A 75 31.47 27.94 -26.91
C ASP A 75 32.07 29.33 -27.13
N LYS A 76 33.24 29.39 -27.77
CA LYS A 76 33.78 30.61 -28.36
C LYS A 76 33.14 30.80 -29.74
N PRO A 77 32.52 31.95 -30.05
CA PRO A 77 32.21 32.28 -31.43
C PRO A 77 33.47 32.83 -32.12
N TRP A 78 33.86 32.19 -33.23
CA TRP A 78 34.72 32.82 -34.24
C TRP A 78 33.83 33.60 -35.19
N THR A 79 33.92 34.93 -35.13
CA THR A 79 33.88 35.93 -36.22
C THR A 79 33.77 37.31 -35.60
#